data_AF-A0A0C9YF17-F1
#
_entry.id   AF-A0A0C9YF17-F1
#
_cell.length_a   1.000
_cell.length_b   1.000
_cell.length_c   1.000
_cell.angle_alpha   90.00
_cell.angle_beta   90.00
_cell.angle_gamma   90.00
#
_symmetry.space_group_name_H-M   'P 1'
#
loop_
_entity.id
_entity.type
_entity.pdbx_description
1 polymer ?
#
loop_
_entity_poly.entity_id
_entity_poly.type
_entity_poly.pdbx_seq_one_letter_code
_entity_poly.pdbx_strand_id
1 'polypeptide(L)'
;MEGLFFNVNNGFLEGIVHGYKAGILTQSHYDNLTQCKTLEDLKTQLSTASYGNFLMNKALLTTTIIWDQAAQLLINQSKFLHSTTMLSSRSASSLIISHPSM
;
A
#
# COMPACT_ATOMS: atom_id res chain seq x y z
N MET A 1 2.98 9.32 27.80
CA MET A 1 3.70 8.04 27.93
C MET A 1 3.30 7.01 26.85
N GLU A 2 2.29 7.29 25.99
CA GLU A 2 1.82 6.33 24.98
C GLU A 2 2.75 6.12 23.77
N GLY A 3 3.65 7.07 23.47
CA GLY A 3 4.58 6.95 22.33
C GLY A 3 5.77 6.02 22.55
N LEU A 4 6.10 5.61 23.79
CA LEU A 4 7.34 4.87 24.08
C LEU A 4 7.32 3.42 23.59
N PHE A 5 6.15 2.77 23.59
CA PHE A 5 6.00 1.38 23.11
C PHE A 5 5.32 1.29 21.73
N PHE A 6 4.81 2.42 21.20
CA PHE A 6 4.12 2.44 19.91
C PHE A 6 4.98 1.88 18.78
N ASN A 7 6.25 2.28 18.70
CA ASN A 7 7.13 1.81 17.62
C ASN A 7 7.45 0.30 17.72
N VAL A 8 7.37 -0.29 18.91
CA VAL A 8 7.62 -1.74 19.12
C VAL A 8 6.48 -2.57 18.52
N ASN A 9 5.24 -2.12 18.69
CA ASN A 9 4.04 -2.85 18.25
C ASN A 9 3.58 -2.43 16.85
N ASN A 10 3.73 -1.16 16.49
CA ASN A 10 3.10 -0.54 15.33
C ASN A 10 4.09 0.16 14.39
N GLY A 11 5.37 0.31 14.74
CA GLY A 11 6.34 1.04 13.92
C GLY A 11 6.52 0.46 12.50
N PHE A 12 6.45 -0.87 12.37
CA PHE A 12 6.47 -1.53 11.06
C PHE A 12 5.24 -1.17 10.20
N LEU A 13 4.05 -1.22 10.79
CA LEU A 13 2.80 -0.85 10.11
C LEU A 13 2.77 0.63 9.74
N GLU A 14 3.24 1.50 10.63
CA GLU A 14 3.38 2.93 10.38
C GLU A 14 4.29 3.20 9.18
N GLY A 15 5.46 2.54 9.11
CA GLY A 15 6.38 2.66 7.99
C GLY A 15 5.73 2.25 6.65
N ILE A 16 4.96 1.16 6.63
CA ILE A 16 4.24 0.72 5.43
C ILE A 16 3.17 1.73 5.02
N VAL A 17 2.34 2.19 5.96
CA VAL A 17 1.28 3.17 5.68
C VAL A 17 1.87 4.48 5.18
N HIS A 18 3.01 4.91 5.75
CA HIS A 18 3.73 6.09 5.28
C HIS A 18 4.26 5.90 3.86
N GLY A 19 4.77 4.70 3.54
CA GLY A 19 5.16 4.32 2.18
C GLY A 19 4.00 4.37 1.19
N TYR A 20 2.82 3.86 1.56
CA TYR A 20 1.62 3.95 0.72
C TYR A 20 1.16 5.40 0.53
N LYS A 21 1.22 6.22 1.59
CA LYS A 21 0.93 7.65 1.50
C LYS A 21 1.88 8.37 0.56
N ALA A 22 3.18 8.05 0.61
CA ALA A 22 4.18 8.64 -0.28
C ALA A 22 3.96 8.30 -1.76
N GLY A 23 3.27 7.19 -2.05
CA GLY A 23 2.87 6.79 -3.40
C GLY A 23 1.58 7.43 -3.93
N ILE A 24 0.90 8.28 -3.15
CA ILE A 24 -0.31 8.98 -3.61
C ILE A 24 0.06 10.01 -4.68
N LEU A 25 -0.73 10.05 -5.77
CA LEU A 25 -0.54 11.02 -6.84
C LEU A 25 -0.52 12.46 -6.30
N THR A 26 0.54 13.18 -6.65
CA THR A 26 0.71 14.61 -6.38
C THR A 26 0.05 15.42 -7.49
N GLN A 27 -0.09 16.73 -7.26
CA GLN A 27 -0.61 17.65 -8.28
C GLN A 27 0.15 17.54 -9.61
N SER A 28 1.48 17.48 -9.58
CA SER A 28 2.30 17.36 -10.79
C SER A 28 2.01 16.07 -11.56
N HIS A 29 1.70 14.96 -10.88
CA HIS A 29 1.30 13.74 -11.56
C HIS A 29 -0.05 13.90 -12.25
N TYR A 30 -1.02 14.56 -11.62
CA TYR A 30 -2.31 14.87 -12.27
C TYR A 30 -2.14 15.76 -13.49
N ASP A 31 -1.28 16.78 -13.42
CA ASP A 31 -0.99 17.67 -14.55
C ASP A 31 -0.47 16.86 -15.76
N ASN A 32 0.44 15.92 -15.54
CA ASN A 32 0.94 15.02 -16.60
C ASN A 32 -0.15 14.06 -17.13
N LEU A 33 -1.01 13.54 -16.26
CA LEU A 33 -2.08 12.61 -16.66
C LEU A 33 -3.14 13.29 -17.55
N THR A 34 -3.46 14.57 -17.29
CA THR A 34 -4.42 15.32 -18.13
C THR A 34 -3.93 15.57 -19.55
N GLN A 35 -2.61 15.48 -19.78
CA GLN A 35 -1.99 15.69 -21.10
C GLN A 35 -1.89 14.40 -21.94
N CYS A 36 -2.23 13.25 -21.37
CA CYS A 36 -2.18 11.97 -22.06
C CYS A 36 -3.24 11.90 -23.18
N LYS A 37 -2.86 11.36 -24.34
CA LYS A 37 -3.75 11.24 -25.51
C LYS A 37 -4.30 9.83 -25.69
N THR A 38 -3.59 8.84 -25.16
CA THR A 38 -3.95 7.42 -25.25
C THR A 38 -3.92 6.74 -23.89
N LEU A 39 -4.56 5.56 -23.79
CA LEU A 39 -4.51 4.75 -22.57
C LEU A 39 -3.10 4.16 -22.33
N GLU A 40 -2.29 3.98 -23.37
CA GLU A 40 -0.89 3.57 -23.23
C GLU A 40 -0.01 4.69 -22.65
N ASP A 41 -0.27 5.96 -22.99
CA ASP A 41 0.40 7.10 -22.35
C ASP A 41 0.06 7.15 -20.86
N LEU A 42 -1.22 6.95 -20.53
CA LEU A 42 -1.71 6.93 -19.15
C LEU A 42 -1.05 5.82 -18.34
N LYS A 43 -0.95 4.61 -18.92
CA LYS A 43 -0.22 3.48 -18.32
C LYS A 43 1.25 3.82 -18.06
N THR A 44 1.94 4.39 -19.05
CA THR A 44 3.33 4.81 -18.93
C THR A 44 3.52 5.82 -17.79
N GLN A 45 2.67 6.85 -17.75
CA GLN A 45 2.70 7.86 -16.68
C GLN A 45 2.45 7.23 -15.29
N LEU A 46 1.45 6.35 -15.16
CA LEU A 46 1.18 5.67 -13.89
C LEU A 46 2.33 4.75 -13.45
N SER A 47 3.00 4.07 -14.38
CA SER A 47 4.18 3.25 -14.07
C SER A 47 5.34 4.07 -13.51
N THR A 48 5.46 5.35 -13.90
CA THR A 48 6.48 6.26 -13.32
C THR A 48 6.10 6.81 -11.95
N ALA A 49 4.81 6.92 -11.63
CA ALA A 49 4.30 7.54 -10.41
C ALA A 49 4.25 6.60 -9.19
N SER A 50 5.08 5.56 -9.14
CA SER A 50 5.15 4.56 -8.04
C SER A 50 4.01 3.52 -7.99
N TYR A 51 3.01 3.59 -8.87
CA TYR A 51 1.95 2.56 -8.99
C TYR A 51 2.46 1.25 -9.63
N GLY A 52 3.72 1.25 -10.08
CA GLY A 52 4.41 0.07 -10.57
C GLY A 52 3.78 -0.52 -11.84
N ASN A 53 4.07 -1.80 -12.05
CA ASN A 53 3.70 -2.55 -13.26
C ASN A 53 2.33 -3.22 -13.14
N PHE A 54 1.37 -2.62 -12.41
CA PHE A 54 0.07 -3.24 -12.14
C PHE A 54 -0.79 -3.46 -13.41
N LEU A 55 -0.47 -2.74 -14.48
CA LEU A 55 -1.13 -2.84 -15.80
C LEU A 55 -0.29 -3.59 -16.85
N MET A 56 0.91 -4.11 -16.53
CA MET A 56 1.83 -4.64 -17.55
C MET A 56 1.32 -5.91 -18.25
N ASN A 57 0.54 -6.76 -17.58
CA ASN A 57 0.09 -8.04 -18.13
C ASN A 57 -1.31 -7.97 -18.78
N LYS A 58 -1.76 -6.78 -19.19
CA LYS A 58 -3.06 -6.60 -19.86
C LYS A 58 -2.83 -6.36 -21.35
N ALA A 59 -3.33 -7.28 -22.18
CA ALA A 59 -3.21 -7.20 -23.64
C ALA A 59 -4.05 -6.08 -24.27
N LEU A 60 -5.15 -5.70 -23.62
CA LEU A 60 -5.99 -4.57 -24.02
C LEU A 60 -6.25 -3.69 -22.81
N LEU A 61 -5.98 -2.38 -22.97
CA LEU A 61 -6.33 -1.39 -21.96
C LEU A 61 -7.72 -0.82 -22.25
N THR A 62 -8.59 -0.89 -21.25
CA THR A 62 -9.85 -0.16 -21.20
C THR A 62 -9.95 0.57 -19.87
N THR A 63 -10.76 1.63 -19.81
CA THR A 63 -11.00 2.40 -18.58
C THR A 63 -11.52 1.52 -17.44
N THR A 64 -12.36 0.53 -17.75
CA THR A 64 -12.87 -0.45 -16.78
C THR A 64 -11.78 -1.35 -16.22
N ILE A 65 -10.86 -1.82 -17.06
CA ILE A 65 -9.71 -2.65 -16.61
C ILE A 65 -8.80 -1.81 -15.71
N ILE A 66 -8.50 -0.56 -16.07
CA ILE A 66 -7.66 0.31 -15.25
C ILE A 66 -8.27 0.51 -13.87
N TRP A 67 -9.57 0.80 -13.81
CA TRP A 67 -10.30 0.97 -12.55
C TRP A 67 -10.25 -0.31 -11.70
N ASP A 68 -10.60 -1.46 -12.28
CA ASP A 68 -10.63 -2.73 -11.56
C ASP A 68 -9.24 -3.11 -11.01
N GLN A 69 -8.18 -2.92 -11.80
CA GLN A 69 -6.83 -3.23 -11.35
C GLN A 69 -6.33 -2.25 -10.27
N ALA A 70 -6.68 -0.97 -10.36
CA ALA A 70 -6.37 0.00 -9.31
C ALA A 70 -7.12 -0.31 -8.01
N ALA A 71 -8.39 -0.72 -8.10
CA ALA A 71 -9.17 -1.14 -6.94
C ALA A 71 -8.58 -2.41 -6.31
N GLN A 72 -8.19 -3.40 -7.12
CA GLN A 72 -7.54 -4.62 -6.63
C GLN A 72 -6.21 -4.32 -5.93
N LEU A 73 -5.41 -3.39 -6.44
CA LEU A 73 -4.19 -2.93 -5.77
C LEU A 73 -4.49 -2.42 -4.35
N LEU A 74 -5.48 -1.52 -4.21
CA LEU A 74 -5.88 -0.95 -2.92
C LEU A 74 -6.41 -2.03 -1.97
N ILE A 75 -7.26 -2.93 -2.46
CA ILE A 75 -7.79 -4.05 -1.68
C ILE A 75 -6.66 -4.96 -1.19
N ASN A 76 -5.67 -5.24 -2.03
CA ASN A 76 -4.52 -6.07 -1.66
C ASN A 76 -3.65 -5.39 -0.60
N GLN A 77 -3.39 -4.09 -0.73
CA GLN A 77 -2.68 -3.29 0.28
C GLN A 77 -3.42 -3.28 1.62
N SER A 78 -4.74 -3.10 1.60
CA SER A 78 -5.57 -3.16 2.81
C SER A 78 -5.52 -4.55 3.46
N LYS A 79 -5.69 -5.63 2.68
CA LYS A 79 -5.59 -7.01 3.19
C LYS A 79 -4.23 -7.28 3.83
N PHE A 80 -3.15 -6.79 3.25
CA PHE A 80 -1.79 -6.92 3.80
C PHE A 80 -1.63 -6.20 5.15
N LEU A 81 -2.16 -4.99 5.28
CA LEU A 81 -2.16 -4.25 6.56
C LEU A 81 -2.98 -4.99 7.63
N HIS A 82 -4.15 -5.50 7.27
CA HIS A 82 -5.01 -6.26 8.19
C HIS A 82 -4.33 -7.55 8.65
N SER A 83 -3.72 -8.32 7.75
CA SER A 83 -3.03 -9.58 8.11
C SER A 83 -1.82 -9.32 9.00
N THR A 84 -1.03 -8.29 8.70
CA THR A 84 0.15 -7.90 9.48
C THR A 84 -0.24 -7.44 10.89
N THR A 85 -1.35 -6.71 11.02
CA THR A 85 -1.89 -6.29 12.32
C THR A 85 -2.31 -7.50 13.18
N MET A 86 -3.01 -8.48 12.60
CA MET A 86 -3.40 -9.70 13.33
C MET A 86 -2.21 -10.53 13.80
N LEU A 87 -1.13 -10.59 13.02
CA LEU A 87 0.11 -11.29 13.39
C LEU A 87 0.82 -10.58 14.56
N SER A 88 0.88 -9.25 14.55
CA SER A 88 1.49 -8.48 15.65
C SER A 88 0.77 -8.70 16.99
N SER A 89 -0.57 -8.81 16.97
CA SER A 89 -1.37 -9.11 18.15
C SER A 89 -1.08 -10.51 18.73
N ARG A 90 -0.87 -11.52 17.86
CA ARG A 90 -0.51 -12.88 18.29
C ARG A 90 0.88 -12.98 18.91
N SER A 91 1.86 -12.22 18.40
CA SER A 91 3.22 -12.18 18.96
C SER A 91 3.31 -11.46 20.30
N ALA A 92 2.42 -10.50 20.58
CA ALA A 92 2.38 -9.83 21.88
C ALA A 92 1.84 -10.77 22.98
N SER A 93 0.90 -11.67 22.65
CA SER A 93 0.37 -12.65 23.61
C SER A 93 1.37 -13.72 24.04
N SER A 94 2.38 -14.06 23.22
CA SER A 94 3.38 -15.07 23.59
C SER A 94 4.48 -14.56 24.54
N LEU A 95 4.72 -13.25 24.56
CA LEU A 95 5.71 -12.61 25.44
C LEU A 95 5.22 -12.39 26.89
N ILE A 96 3.90 -12.40 27.13
CA ILE A 96 3.33 -12.23 28.48
C ILE A 96 3.31 -13.55 29.25
N ILE A 97 3.37 -14.71 28.57
CA ILE A 97 3.30 -16.04 29.21
C ILE A 97 4.70 -16.58 29.57
N SER A 98 5.79 -15.91 29.18
CA SER A 98 7.17 -16.39 29.39
C SER A 98 7.92 -15.78 30.58
N HIS A 99 7.25 -15.12 31.52
CA HIS A 99 7.83 -14.83 32.85
C HIS A 99 7.34 -15.88 33.87
N PRO A 100 8.11 -16.97 34.11
CA PRO A 100 7.84 -17.84 35.25
C PRO A 100 8.17 -17.05 36.51
N SER A 101 7.16 -16.86 37.34
CA SER A 101 7.27 -16.48 38.75
C SER A 101 8.36 -17.33 39.43
N MET A 102 9.37 -16.66 40.00
CA MET A 102 10.15 -17.19 41.11
C MET A 102 9.26 -17.33 42.35
#